data_AF-A0A2P2J0L2-F1
#
_entry.id   AF-A0A2P2J0L2-F1
#
_cell.length_a   1.000
_cell.length_b   1.000
_cell.length_c   1.000
_cell.angle_alpha   90.00
_cell.angle_beta   90.00
_cell.angle_gamma   90.00
#
_symmetry.space_group_name_H-M   'P 1'
#
loop_
_entity.id
_entity.type
_entity.pdbx_description
1 polymer ?
#
loop_
_entity_poly.entity_id
_entity_poly.type
_entity_poly.pdbx_seq_one_letter_code
_entity_poly.pdbx_strand_id
1 'polypeptide(L)'
;MPLHGLSGHTEEVFQVEWDPNHETVLASSADDRRLNVWDLNRIGEEQLELDADDGPPELLFSHGGHKAKISDFSWNKNEPWVISSVAEDNTLQVWQMAEGIYRDDQDMLTSDDLS
;
A
#
# COMPACT_ATOMS: atom_id res chain seq x y z
N MET A 1 -25.56 -0.58 0.31
CA MET A 1 -24.73 0.51 -0.21
C MET A 1 -23.29 0.21 0.17
N PRO A 2 -22.29 0.52 -0.68
CA PRO A 2 -20.89 0.36 -0.30
C PRO A 2 -20.57 1.23 0.93
N LEU A 3 -19.63 0.79 1.77
CA LEU A 3 -19.17 1.56 2.93
C LEU A 3 -18.22 2.69 2.48
N HIS A 4 -17.27 2.38 1.60
CA HIS A 4 -16.31 3.32 1.03
C HIS A 4 -15.83 2.81 -0.33
N GLY A 5 -15.25 3.69 -1.16
CA GLY A 5 -14.65 3.34 -2.44
C GLY A 5 -13.22 3.86 -2.54
N LEU A 6 -12.24 2.96 -2.62
CA LEU A 6 -10.84 3.30 -2.77
C LEU A 6 -10.53 3.62 -4.24
N SER A 7 -10.21 4.88 -4.52
CA SER A 7 -9.99 5.38 -5.88
C SER A 7 -8.53 5.78 -6.07
N GLY A 8 -7.79 5.03 -6.89
CA GLY A 8 -6.38 5.33 -7.19
C GLY A 8 -5.75 4.43 -8.26
N HIS A 9 -6.36 3.28 -8.55
CA HIS A 9 -6.02 2.53 -9.76
C HIS A 9 -6.65 3.16 -11.01
N THR A 10 -5.93 3.14 -12.13
CA THR A 10 -6.40 3.70 -13.41
C THR A 10 -6.93 2.64 -14.38
N GLU A 11 -6.76 1.37 -14.04
CA GLU A 11 -7.19 0.21 -14.83
C GLU A 11 -7.82 -0.87 -13.93
N GLU A 12 -8.19 -2.01 -14.50
CA GLU A 12 -8.87 -3.10 -13.79
C GLU A 12 -8.02 -3.66 -12.63
N VAL A 13 -8.64 -3.73 -11.45
CA VAL A 13 -8.07 -4.34 -10.24
C VAL A 13 -8.33 -5.84 -10.27
N PHE A 14 -7.27 -6.65 -10.15
CA PHE A 14 -7.37 -8.11 -10.21
C PHE A 14 -7.34 -8.78 -8.85
N GLN A 15 -6.68 -8.17 -7.87
CA GLN A 15 -6.45 -8.79 -6.57
C GLN A 15 -6.43 -7.76 -5.46
N VAL A 16 -6.92 -8.20 -4.30
CA VAL A 16 -6.90 -7.47 -3.03
C VAL A 16 -6.56 -8.47 -1.93
N GLU A 17 -5.64 -8.12 -1.03
CA GLU A 17 -5.28 -8.92 0.15
C GLU A 17 -5.05 -8.01 1.35
N TRP A 18 -5.62 -8.38 2.49
CA TRP A 18 -5.37 -7.71 3.77
C TRP A 18 -3.97 -8.04 4.29
N ASP A 19 -3.30 -7.07 4.90
CA ASP A 19 -2.07 -7.34 5.63
C ASP A 19 -2.39 -8.26 6.82
N PRO A 20 -1.70 -9.41 6.97
CA PRO A 20 -1.92 -10.29 8.12
C PRO A 20 -1.50 -9.69 9.47
N ASN A 21 -0.74 -8.60 9.49
CA ASN A 21 -0.19 -7.97 10.69
C ASN A 21 -0.89 -6.68 11.10
N HIS A 22 -1.63 -6.02 10.18
CA HIS A 22 -2.23 -4.71 10.42
C HIS A 22 -3.70 -4.70 9.98
N GLU A 23 -4.62 -4.54 10.93
CA GLU A 23 -6.06 -4.73 10.71
C GLU A 23 -6.70 -3.74 9.73
N THR A 24 -6.11 -2.56 9.55
CA THR A 24 -6.62 -1.49 8.69
C THR A 24 -5.91 -1.42 7.34
N VAL A 25 -4.92 -2.28 7.12
CA VAL A 25 -4.07 -2.23 5.92
C VAL A 25 -4.48 -3.32 4.95
N LEU A 26 -4.62 -2.92 3.68
CA LEU A 26 -4.81 -3.84 2.57
C LEU A 26 -3.96 -3.39 1.38
N ALA A 27 -3.65 -4.34 0.51
CA ALA A 27 -3.02 -4.06 -0.77
C ALA A 27 -3.93 -4.46 -1.93
N SER A 28 -3.76 -3.81 -3.07
CA SER A 28 -4.42 -4.16 -4.32
C SER A 28 -3.46 -4.06 -5.51
N SER A 29 -3.66 -4.89 -6.52
CA SER A 29 -2.90 -4.85 -7.76
C SER A 29 -3.80 -4.77 -8.99
N ALA A 30 -3.34 -4.05 -10.01
CA ALA A 30 -4.12 -3.78 -11.21
C ALA A 30 -3.30 -3.87 -12.52
N ASP A 31 -3.99 -3.73 -13.66
CA ASP A 31 -3.39 -3.68 -15.00
C ASP A 31 -2.53 -2.44 -15.23
N ASP A 32 -2.76 -1.39 -14.45
CA ASP A 32 -1.97 -0.14 -14.48
C ASP A 32 -0.51 -0.33 -14.02
N ARG A 33 -0.14 -1.57 -13.65
CA ARG A 33 1.18 -2.01 -13.20
C ARG A 33 1.55 -1.47 -11.83
N ARG A 34 0.55 -1.05 -11.05
CA ARG A 34 0.70 -0.57 -9.69
C ARG A 34 0.20 -1.61 -8.70
N LEU A 35 0.91 -1.69 -7.59
CA LEU A 35 0.43 -2.30 -6.38
C LEU A 35 0.28 -1.20 -5.33
N ASN A 36 -0.95 -0.90 -4.96
CA ASN A 36 -1.26 0.14 -4.00
C ASN A 36 -1.45 -0.50 -2.62
N VAL A 37 -0.85 0.11 -1.61
CA VAL A 37 -1.08 -0.20 -0.20
C VAL A 37 -1.95 0.90 0.37
N TRP A 38 -3.00 0.51 1.09
CA TRP A 38 -4.02 1.40 1.62
C TRP A 38 -4.08 1.24 3.13
N ASP A 39 -4.30 2.33 3.85
CA ASP A 39 -4.61 2.32 5.28
C ASP A 39 -5.96 2.99 5.54
N LEU A 40 -6.92 2.20 6.00
CA LEU A 40 -8.29 2.64 6.21
C LEU A 40 -8.43 3.59 7.41
N ASN A 41 -7.45 3.67 8.32
CA ASN A 41 -7.48 4.65 9.41
C ASN A 41 -7.35 6.09 8.91
N ARG A 42 -6.77 6.28 7.72
CA ARG A 42 -6.52 7.60 7.14
C ARG A 42 -7.69 8.13 6.31
N ILE A 43 -8.78 7.37 6.22
CA ILE A 43 -10.00 7.81 5.52
C ILE A 43 -10.55 9.06 6.21
N GLY A 44 -10.64 10.15 5.44
CA GLY A 44 -11.19 11.42 5.91
C GLY A 44 -10.17 12.32 6.62
N GLU A 45 -8.88 11.97 6.63
CA GLU A 45 -7.82 12.89 7.03
C GLU A 45 -7.79 14.12 6.08
N GLU A 46 -7.46 15.29 6.64
CA GLU A 46 -7.25 16.49 5.85
C GLU A 46 -5.90 16.40 5.11
N GLN A 47 -5.92 16.65 3.80
CA GLN A 47 -4.72 16.65 2.96
C GLN A 47 -4.52 18.05 2.37
N LEU A 48 -3.26 18.46 2.21
CA LEU A 48 -2.95 19.74 1.57
C LEU A 48 -3.35 19.67 0.09
N GLU A 49 -3.83 20.79 -0.47
CA GLU A 49 -4.23 20.83 -1.89
C GLU A 49 -3.10 20.42 -2.85
N LEU A 50 -1.85 20.67 -2.46
CA LEU A 50 -0.67 20.29 -3.24
C LEU A 50 -0.41 18.78 -3.29
N ASP A 51 -0.93 18.02 -2.32
CA ASP A 51 -0.75 16.57 -2.25
C ASP A 51 -1.93 15.82 -2.88
N ALA A 52 -3.03 16.52 -3.22
CA ALA A 52 -4.26 15.91 -3.75
C ALA A 52 -4.04 15.18 -5.09
N ASP A 53 -3.03 15.57 -5.87
CA ASP A 53 -2.66 14.91 -7.12
C ASP A 53 -1.97 13.53 -6.90
N ASP A 54 -1.42 13.28 -5.70
CA ASP A 54 -0.75 12.01 -5.37
C ASP A 54 -1.74 10.89 -4.99
N GLY A 55 -3.01 11.24 -4.77
CA GLY A 55 -4.09 10.32 -4.42
C GLY A 55 -4.74 10.67 -3.08
N PRO A 56 -5.77 9.92 -2.69
CA PRO A 56 -6.50 10.15 -1.45
C PRO A 56 -5.62 9.83 -0.21
N PRO A 57 -5.93 10.36 0.98
CA PRO A 57 -5.10 10.19 2.18
C PRO A 57 -4.95 8.72 2.61
N GLU A 58 -5.94 7.87 2.31
CA GLU A 58 -5.86 6.43 2.56
C GLU A 58 -4.95 5.65 1.61
N LEU A 59 -4.41 6.27 0.54
CA LEU A 59 -3.38 5.67 -0.30
C LEU A 59 -2.01 5.85 0.35
N LEU A 60 -1.58 4.85 1.12
CA LEU A 60 -0.32 4.88 1.87
C LEU A 60 0.92 4.80 0.96
N PHE A 61 0.86 3.94 -0.07
CA PHE A 61 1.99 3.73 -0.97
C PHE A 61 1.55 3.17 -2.33
N SER A 62 2.28 3.52 -3.40
CA SER A 62 2.11 2.93 -4.72
C SER A 62 3.43 2.37 -5.26
N HIS A 63 3.53 1.04 -5.30
CA HIS A 63 4.67 0.34 -5.88
C HIS A 63 4.61 0.38 -7.40
N GLY A 64 5.65 0.94 -8.03
CA GLY A 64 5.79 1.08 -9.49
C GLY A 64 6.93 0.26 -10.10
N GLY A 65 7.38 -0.80 -9.44
CA GLY A 65 8.55 -1.56 -9.87
C GLY A 65 8.33 -2.48 -11.09
N HIS A 66 7.09 -2.87 -11.38
CA HIS A 66 6.76 -3.77 -12.50
C HIS A 66 6.58 -2.99 -13.81
N LYS A 67 6.91 -3.61 -14.94
CA LYS A 67 6.81 -2.98 -16.28
C LYS A 67 5.63 -3.51 -17.10
N ALA A 68 4.97 -4.56 -16.62
CA ALA A 68 3.77 -5.15 -17.18
C ALA A 68 2.72 -5.40 -16.10
N LYS A 69 1.54 -5.83 -16.53
CA LYS A 69 0.41 -6.19 -15.68
C LYS A 69 0.84 -7.10 -14.53
N ILE A 70 0.39 -6.77 -13.33
CA ILE A 70 0.62 -7.59 -12.14
C ILE A 70 -0.38 -8.74 -12.17
N SER A 71 0.14 -9.97 -12.10
CA SER A 71 -0.68 -11.18 -12.18
C SER A 71 -1.12 -11.68 -10.81
N ASP A 72 -0.26 -11.55 -9.80
CA ASP A 72 -0.53 -11.97 -8.42
C ASP A 72 0.41 -11.24 -7.44
N PHE A 73 0.01 -11.14 -6.17
CA PHE A 73 0.89 -10.76 -5.07
C PHE A 73 0.51 -11.47 -3.76
N SER A 74 1.44 -11.53 -2.81
CA SER A 74 1.14 -12.00 -1.46
C SER A 74 1.95 -11.28 -0.39
N TRP A 75 1.28 -10.95 0.71
CA TRP A 75 1.92 -10.49 1.93
C TRP A 75 2.75 -11.59 2.60
N ASN A 76 3.94 -11.25 3.07
CA ASN A 76 4.71 -12.14 3.91
C ASN A 76 4.07 -12.24 5.31
N LYS A 77 3.80 -13.46 5.76
CA LYS A 77 3.17 -13.73 7.07
C LYS A 77 4.14 -13.69 8.25
N ASN A 78 5.45 -13.62 7.98
CA ASN A 78 6.49 -13.69 9.00
C ASN A 78 7.27 -12.37 9.16
N GLU A 79 7.33 -11.56 8.10
CA GLU A 79 8.03 -10.27 8.10
C GLU A 79 7.02 -9.18 7.71
N PRO A 80 6.60 -8.32 8.66
CA PRO A 80 5.67 -7.23 8.40
C PRO A 80 6.16 -6.32 7.26
N TRP A 81 5.21 -5.78 6.49
CA TRP A 81 5.49 -4.84 5.38
C TRP A 81 6.27 -5.41 4.20
N VAL A 82 6.55 -6.71 4.18
CA VAL A 82 7.19 -7.39 3.04
C VAL A 82 6.12 -8.00 2.14
N ILE A 83 6.17 -7.66 0.86
CA ILE A 83 5.27 -8.19 -0.18
C ILE A 83 6.10 -8.88 -1.26
N SER A 84 5.56 -9.98 -1.80
CA SER A 84 6.03 -10.60 -3.03
C SER A 84 5.02 -10.38 -4.13
N SER A 85 5.45 -10.00 -5.33
CA SER A 85 4.56 -9.74 -6.47
C SER A 85 5.17 -10.25 -7.78
N VAL A 86 4.30 -10.70 -8.70
CA VAL A 86 4.69 -11.23 -10.01
C VAL A 86 3.94 -10.52 -11.13
N ALA A 87 4.60 -10.38 -12.29
CA ALA A 87 4.02 -9.70 -13.43
C ALA A 87 4.28 -10.44 -14.76
N GLU A 88 3.54 -10.05 -15.80
CA GLU A 88 3.61 -10.64 -17.14
C GLU A 88 4.93 -10.34 -17.89
N ASP A 89 5.81 -9.52 -17.32
CA ASP A 89 7.17 -9.25 -17.83
C ASP A 89 8.21 -10.26 -17.32
N ASN A 90 7.75 -11.39 -16.79
CA ASN A 90 8.54 -12.46 -16.19
C ASN A 90 9.35 -12.02 -14.95
N THR A 91 8.92 -10.95 -14.28
CA THR A 91 9.56 -10.50 -13.03
C THR A 91 8.81 -11.01 -11.80
N LEU A 92 9.60 -11.41 -10.80
CA LEU A 92 9.17 -11.56 -9.41
C LEU A 92 9.93 -10.52 -8.60
N GLN A 93 9.22 -9.76 -7.77
CA GLN A 93 9.81 -8.77 -6.88
C GLN A 93 9.43 -9.10 -5.44
N VAL A 94 10.40 -9.01 -4.54
CA VAL A 94 10.18 -9.01 -3.08
C VAL A 94 10.64 -7.65 -2.59
N TRP A 95 9.75 -6.91 -1.95
CA TRP A 95 9.97 -5.52 -1.60
C TRP A 95 9.29 -5.16 -0.28
N GLN A 96 9.73 -4.06 0.31
CA GLN A 96 9.17 -3.47 1.52
C GLN A 96 9.16 -1.95 1.39
N MET A 97 8.19 -1.29 2.02
CA MET A 97 8.14 0.16 2.10
C MET A 97 9.23 0.71 3.02
N ALA A 98 9.63 1.95 2.80
CA ALA A 98 10.49 2.66 3.74
C ALA A 98 9.74 2.89 5.06
N GLU A 99 10.43 2.74 6.17
CA GLU A 99 9.85 2.83 7.52
C GLU A 99 9.12 4.16 7.78
N GLY A 100 9.65 5.27 7.28
CA GLY A 100 9.03 6.59 7.41
C GLY A 100 7.75 6.79 6.60
N ILE A 101 7.30 5.81 5.82
CA ILE A 101 6.01 5.87 5.09
C ILE A 101 4.86 5.41 6.00
N TYR A 102 5.09 4.38 6.83
CA TYR A 102 4.04 3.72 7.60
C TYR A 102 4.15 3.90 9.11
N ARG A 103 5.21 4.54 9.61
CA ARG A 103 5.30 4.93 11.02
C ARG A 103 4.76 6.33 11.21
N ASP A 104 3.85 6.48 12.17
CA ASP A 104 3.42 7.79 12.64
C ASP A 104 4.52 8.45 13.49
N ASP A 105 4.59 9.79 13.43
CA ASP A 105 5.50 10.59 14.26
C ASP A 105 5.33 10.32 15.78
N GLN A 106 4.15 9.86 16.21
CA GLN A 106 3.88 9.52 17.60
C GLN A 106 4.60 8.24 18.05
N ASP A 107 4.82 7.27 17.17
CA ASP A 107 5.53 6.03 17.49
C ASP A 107 7.04 6.26 17.59
N MET A 108 7.58 7.18 16.78
CA MET A 108 9.00 7.57 16.81
C MET A 108 9.41 8.14 18.19
N LEU A 109 8.52 8.93 18.81
CA LEU A 109 8.73 9.53 20.14
C LEU A 109 8.78 8.49 21.27
N THR A 110 8.16 7.32 21.11
CA THR A 110 8.18 6.26 22.13
C THR A 110 9.43 5.39 22.07
N SER A 111 10.09 5.33 20.90
CA SER A 111 11.30 4.51 20.70
C SER A 111 12.57 5.17 21.26
N ASP A 112 12.67 6.50 21.18
CA ASP A 112 13.81 7.28 21.67
C ASP A 112 13.80 7.46 23.20
N ASP A 113 12.65 7.31 23.87
CA ASP A 113 12.53 7.42 25.34
C ASP A 113 12.83 6.08 26.06
N LEU A 114 13.14 5.03 25.29
CA LEU A 114 13.49 3.68 25.78
C LEU A 114 14.93 3.26 25.44
N SER A 115 15.72 4.11 24.79
CA SER A 115 17.14 3.90 24.44
C SER A 115 18.10 4.65 25.37
#